data_AF-A0A7S0Q3S7-F1
#
_entry.id   AF-A0A7S0Q3S7-F1
#
_cell.length_a   1.000
_cell.length_b   1.000
_cell.length_c   1.000
_cell.angle_alpha   90.00
_cell.angle_beta   90.00
_cell.angle_gamma   90.00
#
_symmetry.space_group_name_H-M   'P 1'
#
loop_
_entity.id
_entity.type
_entity.pdbx_description
1 polymer ?
#
loop_
_entity_poly.entity_id
_entity_poly.type
_entity_poly.pdbx_seq_one_letter_code
_entity_poly.pdbx_strand_id
1 'polypeptide(L)'
;MHGAFDFAGGGVVHLAGGVLALVAAAMLGPRKDRLNSTTRCLVKMPGHSQTLVVLGCFLLSVGWIGFNVGAIASISAPGAADVAAATALRTILAGCGGGRAAGTMG
;
A
#
# COMPACT_ATOMS: atom_id res chain seq x y z
N MET A 1 -9.19 29.23 -1.94
CA MET A 1 -9.60 27.86 -2.34
C MET A 1 -8.91 26.88 -1.42
N HIS A 2 -9.65 26.24 -0.52
CA HIS A 2 -9.12 25.14 0.29
C HIS A 2 -9.20 23.87 -0.56
N GLY A 3 -8.09 23.42 -1.15
CA GLY A 3 -8.04 22.22 -1.98
C GLY A 3 -7.02 21.24 -1.41
N ALA A 4 -7.43 20.00 -1.15
CA ALA A 4 -6.52 18.90 -0.88
C ALA A 4 -5.97 18.37 -2.20
N PHE A 5 -4.64 18.21 -2.29
CA PHE A 5 -4.01 17.60 -3.45
C PHE A 5 -3.83 16.10 -3.22
N ASP A 6 -4.52 15.30 -4.03
CA ASP A 6 -4.41 13.83 -4.04
C ASP A 6 -4.17 13.37 -5.48
N PHE A 7 -2.93 12.99 -5.80
CA PHE A 7 -2.50 12.72 -7.17
C PHE A 7 -3.11 11.45 -7.75
N ALA A 8 -3.03 10.33 -7.01
CA ALA A 8 -3.45 9.01 -7.50
C ALA A 8 -4.46 8.32 -6.57
N GLY A 9 -4.95 8.97 -5.52
CA GLY A 9 -5.97 8.41 -4.63
C GLY A 9 -5.45 7.92 -3.28
N GLY A 10 -4.44 8.58 -2.72
CA GLY A 10 -4.00 8.38 -1.33
C GLY A 10 -5.15 8.46 -0.32
N GLY A 11 -6.04 9.44 -0.49
CA GLY A 11 -7.22 9.61 0.34
C GLY A 11 -8.32 8.61 -0.01
N VAL A 12 -8.78 8.62 -1.26
CA VAL A 12 -9.99 7.89 -1.66
C VAL A 12 -9.81 6.37 -1.73
N VAL A 13 -8.60 5.88 -2.01
CA VAL A 13 -8.32 4.43 -2.07
C VAL A 13 -7.71 3.94 -0.76
N HIS A 14 -6.59 4.53 -0.35
CA HIS A 14 -5.79 3.97 0.74
C HIS A 14 -6.28 4.39 2.12
N LEU A 15 -6.55 5.68 2.34
CA LEU A 15 -7.05 6.15 3.63
C LEU A 15 -8.48 5.67 3.88
N ALA A 16 -9.39 5.83 2.92
CA ALA A 16 -10.77 5.40 3.06
C ALA A 16 -10.87 3.88 3.29
N GLY A 17 -10.17 3.09 2.47
CA GLY A 17 -10.09 1.63 2.64
C GLY A 17 -9.43 1.21 3.96
N GLY A 18 -8.39 1.92 4.39
CA GLY A 18 -7.70 1.67 5.66
C GLY A 18 -8.56 1.97 6.88
N VAL A 19 -9.26 3.10 6.89
CA VAL A 19 -10.20 3.48 7.96
C VAL A 19 -11.35 2.49 8.01
N LEU A 20 -11.93 2.11 6.86
CA LEU A 20 -12.97 1.10 6.79
C LEU A 20 -12.49 -0.25 7.35
N ALA A 21 -11.30 -0.70 6.95
CA ALA A 21 -10.71 -1.95 7.45
C ALA A 21 -10.46 -1.90 8.97
N LEU A 22 -10.01 -0.76 9.50
CA LEU A 22 -9.79 -0.55 10.93
C LEU A 22 -11.11 -0.62 11.72
N VAL A 23 -12.13 0.10 11.26
CA VAL A 23 -13.46 0.10 11.90
C VAL A 23 -14.06 -1.31 11.86
N ALA A 24 -14.00 -1.97 10.70
CA ALA A 24 -14.50 -3.35 10.55
C ALA A 24 -13.75 -4.33 11.47
N ALA A 25 -12.42 -4.23 11.57
CA ALA A 25 -11.63 -5.06 12.46
C ALA A 25 -11.94 -4.81 13.95
N ALA A 26 -12.18 -3.55 14.33
CA ALA A 26 -12.55 -3.19 15.69
C ALA A 26 -13.94 -3.73 16.07
N MET A 27 -14.90 -3.68 15.14
CA MET A 27 -16.25 -4.22 15.33
C MET A 27 -16.27 -5.75 15.38
N LEU A 28 -15.50 -6.42 14.52
CA LEU A 28 -15.46 -7.89 14.47
C LEU A 28 -14.65 -8.49 15.63
N GLY A 29 -13.65 -7.76 16.13
CA GLY A 29 -12.76 -8.19 17.19
C GLY A 29 -11.63 -9.12 16.71
N PRO A 30 -10.76 -9.57 17.64
CA PRO A 30 -9.61 -10.39 17.32
C PRO A 30 -10.01 -11.78 16.80
N ARG A 31 -9.23 -12.31 15.86
CA ARG A 31 -9.34 -13.71 15.42
C ARG A 31 -9.18 -14.67 16.60
N LYS A 32 -9.79 -15.85 16.51
CA LYS A 32 -9.62 -16.93 17.50
C LYS A 32 -8.13 -17.20 17.72
N ASP A 33 -7.77 -17.44 18.98
CA ASP A 33 -6.40 -17.72 19.43
C ASP A 33 -5.35 -16.65 19.12
N ARG A 34 -5.75 -15.47 18.64
CA ARG A 34 -4.82 -14.34 18.41
C ARG A 34 -4.25 -13.78 19.71
N LEU A 35 -5.03 -13.83 20.78
CA LEU A 35 -4.65 -13.37 22.11
C LEU A 35 -4.67 -14.58 23.05
N ASN A 36 -3.58 -14.79 23.76
CA ASN A 36 -3.52 -15.81 24.80
C ASN A 36 -4.60 -15.54 25.86
N SER A 37 -5.37 -16.56 26.22
CA SER A 37 -6.49 -16.44 27.16
C SER A 37 -6.05 -16.01 28.57
N THR A 38 -4.84 -16.36 28.97
CA THR A 38 -4.28 -16.10 30.30
C THR A 38 -3.44 -14.83 30.31
N THR A 39 -2.45 -14.72 29.41
CA THR A 39 -1.48 -13.61 29.44
C THR A 39 -1.93 -12.39 28.64
N ARG A 40 -3.00 -12.52 27.83
CA ARG A 40 -3.42 -11.52 26.84
C ARG A 40 -2.34 -11.13 25.83
N CYS A 41 -1.21 -11.83 25.80
CA CYS A 41 -0.15 -11.60 24.83
C CYS A 41 -0.57 -12.06 23.43
N LEU A 42 -0.01 -11.41 22.41
CA LEU A 42 -0.19 -11.78 21.01
C LEU A 42 0.43 -13.15 20.72
N VAL A 43 -0.34 -14.04 20.12
CA VAL A 43 0.16 -15.33 19.61
C VAL A 43 0.61 -15.16 18.17
N LYS A 44 1.83 -15.63 17.86
CA LYS A 44 2.40 -15.56 16.50
C LYS A 44 1.61 -16.47 15.56
N MET A 45 1.06 -15.88 14.50
CA MET A 45 0.40 -16.62 13.41
C MET A 45 1.26 -16.49 12.15
N PRO A 46 2.07 -17.50 11.79
CA PRO A 46 2.91 -17.43 10.60
C PRO A 46 2.07 -17.37 9.33
N GLY A 47 2.57 -16.66 8.31
CA GLY A 47 1.94 -16.62 7.00
C GLY A 47 1.96 -17.98 6.32
N HIS A 48 0.90 -18.31 5.60
CA HIS A 48 0.72 -19.65 5.01
C HIS A 48 1.69 -19.96 3.86
N SER A 49 2.15 -18.95 3.11
CA SER A 49 3.13 -19.12 2.05
C SER A 49 3.90 -17.83 1.81
N GLN A 50 5.21 -17.87 2.01
CA GLN A 50 6.08 -16.71 1.74
C GLN A 50 6.22 -16.46 0.24
N THR A 51 6.23 -17.52 -0.58
CA THR A 51 6.30 -17.40 -2.04
C THR A 51 5.13 -16.62 -2.62
N LEU A 52 3.91 -16.87 -2.13
CA LEU A 52 2.72 -16.13 -2.57
C LEU A 52 2.75 -14.67 -2.12
N VAL A 53 3.32 -14.37 -0.94
CA VAL A 53 3.49 -12.99 -0.46
C VAL A 53 4.46 -12.23 -1.37
N VAL A 54 5.60 -12.83 -1.72
CA VAL A 54 6.58 -12.19 -2.63
C VAL A 54 6.01 -12.01 -4.03
N LEU A 55 5.32 -13.03 -4.57
CA LEU A 55 4.64 -12.93 -5.87
C LEU A 55 3.58 -11.82 -5.86
N GLY A 56 2.74 -11.78 -4.82
CA GLY A 56 1.74 -10.73 -4.66
C GLY A 56 2.37 -9.34 -4.56
N CYS A 57 3.44 -9.18 -3.79
CA CYS A 57 4.19 -7.93 -3.68
C CYS A 57 4.76 -7.48 -5.04
N PHE A 58 5.31 -8.40 -5.83
CA PHE A 58 5.83 -8.10 -7.16
C PHE A 58 4.71 -7.65 -8.12
N LEU A 59 3.61 -8.41 -8.21
CA LEU A 59 2.46 -8.05 -9.04
C LEU A 59 1.88 -6.70 -8.62
N LEU A 60 1.78 -6.46 -7.31
CA LEU A 60 1.32 -5.20 -6.75
C LEU A 60 2.25 -4.05 -7.14
N SER A 61 3.57 -4.25 -7.07
CA SER A 61 4.57 -3.25 -7.45
C SER A 61 4.47 -2.87 -8.93
N VAL A 62 4.31 -3.86 -9.82
CA VAL A 62 4.14 -3.62 -11.27
C VAL A 62 2.81 -2.90 -11.52
N GLY A 63 1.72 -3.37 -10.91
CA GLY A 63 0.41 -2.72 -11.02
C GLY A 63 0.42 -1.27 -10.51
N TRP A 64 1.19 -0.99 -9.46
CA TRP A 64 1.25 0.35 -8.86
C TRP A 64 1.88 1.40 -9.76
N ILE A 65 2.83 1.00 -10.62
CA ILE A 65 3.39 1.89 -11.64
C ILE A 65 2.28 2.36 -12.56
N GLY A 66 1.46 1.43 -13.06
CA GLY A 66 0.30 1.74 -13.91
C GLY A 66 -0.76 2.57 -13.19
N PHE A 67 -1.03 2.27 -11.92
CA PHE A 67 -1.99 3.01 -11.09
C PHE A 67 -1.59 4.49 -10.94
N ASN A 68 -0.32 4.76 -10.61
CA ASN A 68 0.16 6.13 -10.41
C ASN A 68 0.32 6.89 -11.74
N VAL A 69 0.87 6.26 -12.79
CA VAL A 69 1.01 6.91 -14.11
C VAL A 69 -0.35 7.14 -14.76
N GLY A 70 -1.27 6.19 -14.61
CA GLY A 70 -2.63 6.26 -15.15
C GLY A 70 -3.44 7.44 -14.62
N ALA A 71 -3.13 7.94 -13.42
CA ALA A 71 -3.79 9.11 -12.84
C ALA A 71 -3.59 10.40 -13.65
N ILE A 72 -2.59 10.45 -14.54
CA ILE A 72 -2.36 11.58 -15.46
C ILE A 72 -3.41 11.61 -16.59
N ALA A 73 -4.10 10.49 -16.84
CA ALA A 73 -5.18 10.28 -17.81
C ALA A 73 -4.83 10.48 -19.30
N SER A 74 -3.79 11.26 -19.64
CA SER A 74 -3.30 11.41 -21.02
C SER A 74 -1.81 11.77 -21.06
N ILE A 75 -1.11 11.33 -22.11
CA ILE A 75 0.30 11.69 -22.36
C ILE A 75 0.48 12.56 -23.61
N SER A 76 -0.62 13.00 -24.23
CA SER A 76 -0.61 13.72 -25.50
C SER A 76 -0.30 15.22 -25.34
N ALA A 77 -0.48 15.77 -24.14
CA ALA A 77 -0.17 17.16 -23.86
C ALA A 77 1.36 17.38 -23.75
N PRO A 78 1.89 18.55 -24.16
CA PRO A 78 3.30 18.87 -23.97
C PRO A 78 3.74 18.71 -22.52
N GLY A 79 4.81 17.95 -22.28
CA GLY A 79 5.36 17.67 -20.94
C GLY A 79 4.64 16.57 -20.15
N ALA A 80 3.48 16.07 -20.59
CA ALA A 80 2.76 15.01 -19.86
C ALA A 80 3.52 13.67 -19.86
N ALA A 81 4.25 13.37 -20.93
CA ALA A 81 5.13 12.20 -21.01
C ALA A 81 6.29 12.27 -19.99
N ASP A 82 6.86 13.45 -19.77
CA ASP A 82 7.92 13.64 -18.77
C ASP A 82 7.39 13.46 -17.35
N VAL A 83 6.19 13.97 -17.07
CA VAL A 83 5.50 13.76 -15.79
C VAL A 83 5.19 12.29 -15.56
N ALA A 84 4.75 11.56 -16.60
CA ALA A 84 4.52 10.12 -16.54
C ALA A 84 5.79 9.35 -16.22
N ALA A 85 6.90 9.63 -16.91
CA ALA A 85 8.19 9.00 -16.66
C ALA A 85 8.69 9.28 -15.23
N ALA A 86 8.61 10.54 -14.78
CA ALA A 86 9.00 10.92 -13.43
C ALA A 86 8.12 10.25 -12.36
N THR A 87 6.82 10.09 -12.63
CA THR A 87 5.88 9.40 -11.74
C THR A 87 6.20 7.92 -11.61
N ALA A 88 6.50 7.23 -12.71
CA ALA A 88 6.94 5.83 -12.70
C ALA A 88 8.23 5.65 -11.87
N LEU A 89 9.23 6.51 -12.10
CA LEU A 89 10.49 6.47 -11.38
C LEU A 89 10.29 6.69 -9.87
N ARG A 90 9.53 7.73 -9.49
CA ARG A 90 9.24 8.02 -8.08
C ARG A 90 8.50 6.88 -7.40
N THR A 91 7.60 6.21 -8.11
CA THR A 91 6.86 5.04 -7.59
C THR A 91 7.82 3.89 -7.24
N ILE A 92 8.77 3.58 -8.13
CA ILE A 92 9.78 2.54 -7.88
C ILE A 92 10.69 2.92 -6.72
N LEU A 93 11.22 4.16 -6.71
CA LEU A 93 12.10 4.63 -5.65
C LEU A 93 11.43 4.62 -4.27
N ALA A 94 10.15 5.02 -4.20
CA ALA A 94 9.36 4.96 -2.98
C ALA A 94 9.20 3.52 -2.48
N GLY A 95 8.89 2.57 -3.38
CA GLY A 95 8.81 1.14 -3.06
C GLY A 95 10.13 0.58 -2.52
N CYS A 96 11.25 0.88 -3.19
CA CYS A 96 12.58 0.46 -2.74
C CYS A 96 12.96 1.07 -1.39
N GLY A 97 12.68 2.38 -1.19
CA GLY A 97 12.94 3.08 0.06
C GLY A 97 12.16 2.49 1.22
N GLY A 98 10.86 2.23 1.02
CA GLY A 98 10.00 1.57 2.01
C GLY A 98 10.49 0.16 2.36
N GLY A 99 10.86 -0.64 1.36
CA GLY A 99 11.40 -1.99 1.56
C GLY A 99 12.70 -1.99 2.36
N ARG A 100 13.61 -1.05 2.08
CA ARG A 100 14.87 -0.89 2.83
C ARG A 100 14.62 -0.48 4.27
N ALA A 101 13.77 0.52 4.50
CA ALA A 101 13.44 0.99 5.84
C ALA A 101 12.81 -0.12 6.70
N ALA A 102 11.89 -0.89 6.13
CA ALA A 102 11.28 -2.04 6.82
C ALA A 102 12.30 -3.13 7.16
N GLY A 103 13.24 -3.40 6.25
CA GLY A 103 14.30 -4.40 6.46
C GLY A 103 15.30 -4.05 7.56
N THR A 104 15.43 -2.77 7.91
CA THR A 104 16.36 -2.32 8.98
C THR A 104 15.71 -2.21 10.37
N MET A 105 14.40 -2.42 10.48
CA MET A 105 13.66 -2.35 11.75
C MET A 105 13.54 -3.71 12.47
N GLY A 106 14.28 -4.72 12.03
CA GLY A 106 14.27 -6.08 12.57
C GLY A 106 15.28 -6.31 13.67
#